data_AF-A0A968EBU1-F1
#
_entry.id   AF-A0A968EBU1-F1
#
_cell.length_a   1.000
_cell.length_b   1.000
_cell.length_c   1.000
_cell.angle_alpha   90.00
_cell.angle_beta   90.00
_cell.angle_gamma   90.00
#
_symmetry.space_group_name_H-M   'P 1'
#
loop_
_entity.id
_entity.type
_entity.pdbx_description
1 polymer ?
#
loop_
_entity_poly.entity_id
_entity_poly.type
_entity_poly.pdbx_seq_one_letter_code
_entity_poly.pdbx_strand_id
1 'polypeptide(L)'
;MTSATKKRKQIDLPIAQFIAIIVLSISIFLIIDFGRRAATGYRVRREEEKLYAQLEAAQQTQQDLLAKRDYVKTDNYIEEVARNELKWSRGGETIVVIMATPQAPTFSPTPIKTTLPNQPAETPLQAWWALFFPD
;
A
#
# COMPACT_ATOMS: atom_id res chain seq x y z
N MET A 1 -68.89 47.11 -36.07
CA MET A 1 -67.66 46.75 -36.78
C MET A 1 -66.64 47.87 -36.55
N THR A 2 -65.75 47.73 -35.57
CA THR A 2 -64.61 48.65 -35.39
C THR A 2 -63.46 47.85 -34.79
N SER A 3 -62.50 47.47 -35.63
CA SER A 3 -61.36 46.64 -35.24
C SER A 3 -60.29 47.51 -34.57
N ALA A 4 -59.90 47.13 -33.36
CA ALA A 4 -58.83 47.77 -32.60
C ALA A 4 -57.45 47.42 -33.17
N THR A 5 -56.64 48.45 -33.42
CA THR A 5 -55.26 48.38 -33.92
C THR A 5 -54.29 48.01 -32.79
N LYS A 6 -53.64 46.84 -32.88
CA LYS A 6 -52.54 46.46 -31.97
C LYS A 6 -51.19 46.73 -32.62
N LYS A 7 -50.62 47.91 -32.36
CA LYS A 7 -49.27 48.31 -32.80
C LYS A 7 -48.24 47.44 -32.06
N ARG A 8 -47.64 46.46 -32.73
CA ARG A 8 -46.57 45.63 -32.18
C ARG A 8 -45.32 46.49 -32.00
N LYS A 9 -44.77 46.42 -30.78
CA LYS A 9 -43.60 47.13 -30.29
C LYS A 9 -42.40 46.82 -31.19
N GLN A 10 -41.95 47.83 -31.93
CA GLN A 10 -40.68 47.76 -32.67
C GLN A 10 -39.56 47.66 -31.64
N ILE A 11 -38.78 46.58 -31.72
CA ILE A 11 -37.63 46.36 -30.86
C ILE A 11 -36.49 47.16 -31.47
N ASP A 12 -35.97 48.13 -30.72
CA ASP A 12 -34.71 48.81 -31.04
C ASP A 12 -33.56 47.82 -30.83
N LEU A 13 -33.39 46.94 -31.83
CA LEU A 13 -32.40 45.87 -31.89
C LEU A 13 -30.92 46.31 -31.71
N PRO A 14 -30.45 47.51 -32.11
CA PRO A 14 -29.03 47.83 -31.97
C PRO A 14 -28.57 48.04 -30.52
N ILE A 15 -29.42 48.60 -29.64
CA ILE A 15 -29.04 48.87 -28.24
C ILE A 15 -29.04 47.58 -27.42
N ALA A 16 -30.07 46.74 -27.60
CA ALA A 16 -30.15 45.45 -26.91
C ALA A 16 -29.00 44.51 -27.30
N GLN A 17 -28.61 44.50 -28.58
CA GLN A 17 -27.48 43.71 -29.07
C GLN A 17 -26.14 44.22 -28.53
N PHE A 18 -25.96 45.54 -28.43
CA PHE A 18 -24.76 46.14 -27.84
C PHE A 18 -24.62 45.79 -26.35
N ILE A 19 -25.71 45.90 -25.58
CA ILE A 19 -25.74 45.51 -24.17
C ILE A 19 -25.43 44.01 -24.02
N ALA A 20 -26.00 43.16 -24.88
CA ALA A 20 -25.74 41.72 -24.84
C ALA A 20 -24.26 41.39 -25.08
N ILE A 21 -23.61 42.06 -26.03
CA ILE A 21 -22.16 41.89 -26.29
C ILE A 21 -21.33 42.34 -25.08
N ILE A 22 -21.67 43.45 -24.45
CA ILE A 22 -20.98 43.93 -23.25
C ILE A 22 -21.12 42.92 -22.11
N VAL A 23 -22.34 42.45 -21.83
CA VAL A 23 -22.59 41.47 -20.77
C VAL A 23 -21.86 40.17 -21.05
N LEU A 24 -21.85 39.69 -22.30
CA LEU A 24 -21.11 38.50 -22.69
C LEU A 24 -19.60 38.69 -22.51
N SER A 25 -19.06 39.84 -22.90
CA SER A 25 -17.64 40.16 -22.73
C SER A 25 -17.23 40.19 -21.26
N ILE A 26 -18.02 40.85 -20.41
CA ILE A 26 -17.80 40.87 -18.95
C ILE A 26 -17.89 39.46 -18.37
N SER A 27 -18.88 38.67 -18.81
CA SER A 27 -19.04 37.29 -18.32
C SER A 27 -17.84 36.42 -18.65
N ILE A 28 -17.32 36.49 -19.89
CA ILE A 28 -16.13 35.76 -20.32
C ILE A 28 -14.91 36.22 -19.49
N PHE A 29 -14.75 37.52 -19.29
CA PHE A 29 -13.66 38.06 -18.48
C PHE A 29 -13.71 37.54 -17.04
N LEU A 30 -14.88 37.52 -16.41
CA LEU A 30 -15.06 37.01 -15.04
C LEU A 30 -14.77 35.52 -14.94
N ILE A 31 -15.20 34.71 -15.92
CA ILE A 31 -14.91 33.27 -15.94
C ILE A 31 -13.40 33.02 -15.98
N ILE A 32 -12.66 33.78 -16.80
CA ILE A 32 -11.21 33.65 -16.91
C ILE A 32 -10.53 34.09 -15.61
N ASP A 33 -10.89 35.25 -15.06
CA ASP A 33 -10.29 35.75 -13.82
C ASP A 33 -10.56 34.82 -12.63
N PHE A 34 -11.82 34.39 -12.48
CA PHE A 34 -12.22 33.44 -11.44
C PHE A 34 -11.52 32.10 -11.60
N GLY A 35 -11.43 31.57 -12.83
CA GLY A 35 -10.70 30.33 -13.12
C GLY A 35 -9.21 30.43 -12.74
N ARG A 36 -8.56 31.56 -13.04
CA ARG A 36 -7.15 31.80 -12.67
C ARG A 36 -6.99 31.90 -11.16
N ARG A 37 -7.86 32.65 -10.46
CA ARG A 37 -7.83 32.76 -8.99
C ARG A 37 -8.10 31.42 -8.30
N ALA A 38 -9.07 30.65 -8.78
CA ALA A 38 -9.37 29.32 -8.26
C ALA A 38 -8.19 28.36 -8.45
N ALA A 39 -7.54 28.39 -9.63
CA ALA A 39 -6.35 27.58 -9.90
C ALA A 39 -5.18 27.96 -8.98
N THR A 40 -4.92 29.25 -8.77
CA THR A 40 -3.88 29.69 -7.83
C THR A 40 -4.19 29.28 -6.40
N GLY A 41 -5.44 29.45 -5.94
CA GLY A 41 -5.86 29.01 -4.60
C GLY A 41 -5.70 27.51 -4.38
N TYR A 42 -6.02 26.71 -5.40
CA TYR A 42 -5.82 25.26 -5.34
C TYR A 42 -4.33 24.88 -5.30
N ARG A 43 -3.47 25.56 -6.06
CA ARG A 43 -2.02 25.33 -6.03
C ARG A 43 -1.43 25.62 -4.66
N VAL A 44 -1.79 26.75 -4.05
CA VAL A 44 -1.31 27.11 -2.71
C VAL A 44 -1.70 26.06 -1.67
N ARG A 45 -2.97 25.63 -1.65
CA ARG A 45 -3.42 24.58 -0.73
C ARG A 45 -2.68 23.26 -0.93
N ARG A 46 -2.43 22.87 -2.19
CA ARG A 46 -1.66 21.66 -2.51
C ARG A 46 -0.20 21.76 -2.07
N GLU A 47 0.40 22.94 -2.17
CA GLU A 47 1.77 23.19 -1.71
C GLU A 47 1.83 23.16 -0.18
N GLU A 48 0.85 23.73 0.52
CA GLU A 48 0.72 23.62 1.97
C GLU A 48 0.59 22.16 2.43
N GLU A 49 -0.34 21.39 1.85
CA GLU A 49 -0.52 19.96 2.15
C GLU A 49 0.78 19.17 1.97
N LYS A 50 1.50 19.41 0.88
CA LYS A 50 2.79 18.76 0.61
C LYS A 50 3.87 19.16 1.61
N LEU A 51 3.89 20.41 2.04
CA LEU A 51 4.87 20.91 2.98
C LEU A 51 4.64 20.33 4.39
N TYR A 52 3.39 20.24 4.82
CA TYR A 52 3.03 19.58 6.07
C TYR A 52 3.40 18.10 6.07
N ALA A 53 3.10 17.37 4.99
CA ALA A 53 3.47 15.96 4.86
C ALA A 53 5.00 15.76 4.92
N GLN A 54 5.78 16.64 4.28
CA GLN A 54 7.24 16.61 4.36
C GLN A 54 7.76 16.91 5.76
N LEU A 55 7.14 17.86 6.45
CA LEU A 55 7.50 18.21 7.83
C LEU A 55 7.28 17.02 8.77
N GLU A 56 6.12 16.36 8.68
CA GLU A 56 5.79 15.18 9.49
C GLU A 56 6.78 14.03 9.22
N ALA A 57 7.06 13.73 7.96
CA ALA A 57 8.02 12.70 7.59
C ALA A 57 9.45 13.02 8.10
N ALA A 58 9.86 14.29 8.02
CA ALA A 58 11.16 14.72 8.53
C ALA A 58 11.24 14.61 10.07
N GLN A 59 10.17 14.99 10.78
CA GLN A 59 10.11 14.85 12.24
C GLN A 59 10.14 13.40 12.69
N GLN A 60 9.40 12.51 12.03
CA GLN A 60 9.44 11.08 12.31
C GLN A 60 10.84 10.50 12.09
N THR A 61 11.47 10.86 10.97
CA THR A 61 12.84 10.44 10.66
C THR A 61 13.83 10.94 11.73
N GLN A 62 13.70 12.19 12.15
CA GLN A 62 14.54 12.75 13.20
C GLN A 62 14.36 12.00 14.52
N GLN A 63 13.13 11.67 14.91
CA GLN A 63 12.87 10.92 16.14
C GLN A 63 13.47 9.50 16.08
N ASP A 64 13.32 8.79 14.97
CA ASP A 64 13.94 7.47 14.76
C ASP A 64 15.46 7.54 14.83
N LEU A 65 16.07 8.53 14.17
CA LEU A 65 17.52 8.72 14.21
C LEU A 65 18.02 9.08 15.61
N LEU A 66 17.29 9.89 16.38
CA LEU A 66 17.63 10.19 17.77
C LEU A 66 17.53 8.94 18.65
N ALA A 67 16.47 8.14 18.50
CA ALA A 67 16.30 6.88 19.21
C ALA A 67 17.44 5.90 18.89
N LYS A 68 17.81 5.76 17.61
CA LYS A 68 18.94 4.94 17.18
C LYS A 68 20.26 5.45 17.76
N ARG A 69 20.51 6.75 17.68
CA ARG A 69 21.70 7.39 18.24
C ARG A 69 21.83 7.11 19.74
N ASP A 70 20.71 7.08 20.46
CA ASP A 70 20.72 6.82 21.90
C ASP A 70 20.89 5.32 22.20
N TYR A 71 20.27 4.45 21.40
CA TYR A 71 20.43 2.99 21.51
C TYR A 71 21.89 2.56 21.31
N VAL A 72 22.59 3.09 20.30
CA VAL A 72 23.99 2.69 20.03
C VAL A 72 24.97 3.11 21.13
N LYS A 73 24.57 3.98 22.05
CA LYS A 73 25.38 4.37 23.21
C LYS A 73 25.16 3.45 24.43
N THR A 74 24.22 2.51 24.35
CA THR A 74 23.89 1.63 25.46
C THR A 74 24.80 0.40 25.51
N ASP A 75 25.00 -0.14 26.71
CA ASP A 75 25.75 -1.38 26.91
C ASP A 75 25.10 -2.58 26.19
N ASN A 76 23.77 -2.56 26.04
CA ASN A 76 23.05 -3.61 25.31
C ASN A 76 23.48 -3.67 23.85
N TYR A 77 23.64 -2.53 23.19
CA TYR A 77 24.16 -2.48 21.82
C TYR A 77 25.61 -3.01 21.76
N ILE A 78 26.45 -2.67 22.73
CA ILE A 78 27.83 -3.18 22.81
C ILE A 78 27.84 -4.70 22.93
N GLU A 79 27.01 -5.27 23.81
CA GLU A 79 26.87 -6.71 23.95
C GLU A 79 26.33 -7.36 22.67
N GLU A 80 25.29 -6.79 22.05
CA GLU A 80 24.74 -7.29 20.79
C GLU A 80 25.82 -7.39 19.70
N VAL A 81 26.60 -6.33 19.50
CA VAL A 81 27.71 -6.29 18.55
C VAL A 81 28.80 -7.29 18.94
N ALA A 82 29.18 -7.34 20.22
CA ALA A 82 30.17 -8.29 20.72
C ALA A 82 29.78 -9.74 20.41
N ARG A 83 28.52 -10.12 20.65
CA ARG A 83 28.01 -11.48 20.42
C ARG A 83 27.80 -11.80 18.95
N ASN A 84 27.19 -10.88 18.21
CA ASN A 84 26.67 -11.17 16.87
C ASN A 84 27.71 -10.91 15.79
N GLU A 85 28.45 -9.81 15.87
CA GLU A 85 29.42 -9.41 14.85
C GLU A 85 30.82 -9.91 15.19
N LEU A 86 31.27 -9.69 16.44
CA LEU A 86 32.63 -10.01 16.85
C LEU A 86 32.80 -11.45 17.36
N LYS A 87 31.69 -12.16 17.63
CA LYS A 87 31.67 -13.50 18.24
C LYS A 87 32.46 -13.57 19.55
N TRP A 88 32.52 -12.46 20.28
CA TRP A 88 33.16 -12.36 21.59
C TRP A 88 32.26 -12.97 22.68
N SER A 89 32.90 -13.45 23.75
CA SER A 89 32.24 -13.95 24.95
C SER A 89 32.76 -13.20 26.17
N ARG A 90 31.97 -13.15 27.23
CA ARG A 90 32.38 -12.56 28.50
C ARG A 90 33.34 -13.51 29.22
N GLY A 91 34.22 -12.95 30.06
CA GLY A 91 35.09 -13.76 30.90
C GLY A 91 34.29 -14.77 31.75
N GLY A 92 34.64 -16.06 31.63
CA GLY A 92 33.96 -17.16 32.32
C GLY A 92 32.92 -17.93 31.50
N GLU A 93 32.68 -17.53 30.25
CA GLU A 93 31.76 -18.25 29.36
C GLU A 93 32.50 -19.25 28.45
N THR A 94 31.81 -20.35 28.09
CA THR A 94 32.35 -21.38 27.18
C THR A 94 31.81 -21.15 25.77
N ILE A 95 32.68 -20.83 24.82
CA ILE A 95 32.33 -20.71 23.40
C ILE A 95 32.22 -22.12 22.79
N VAL A 96 31.04 -22.47 22.26
CA VAL A 96 30.83 -23.71 21.52
C VAL A 96 30.75 -23.39 20.02
N VAL A 97 31.71 -23.90 19.25
CA VAL A 97 31.70 -23.79 17.79
C VAL A 97 31.21 -25.11 17.20
N ILE A 98 30.05 -25.08 16.55
CA ILE A 98 29.50 -26.24 15.84
C ILE A 98 30.18 -26.29 14.48
N MET A 99 31.13 -27.22 14.33
CA MET A 99 31.69 -27.53 13.02
C MET A 99 30.70 -28.38 12.23
N ALA A 100 30.58 -28.12 10.92
CA ALA A 100 29.80 -29.00 10.06
C ALA A 100 30.39 -30.41 10.12
N THR A 101 29.56 -31.38 10.52
CA THR A 101 29.93 -32.80 10.50
C THR A 101 30.27 -33.17 9.05
N PRO A 102 31.40 -33.87 8.78
CA PRO A 102 31.64 -34.44 7.46
C PRO A 102 30.39 -35.22 7.04
N GLN A 103 29.88 -34.91 5.86
CA GLN A 103 28.65 -35.50 5.34
C GLN A 103 28.82 -37.03 5.34
N ALA A 104 28.14 -37.71 6.26
CA ALA A 104 28.12 -39.16 6.26
C ALA A 104 27.49 -39.62 4.94
N PRO A 105 28.00 -40.68 4.29
CA PRO A 105 27.40 -41.19 3.07
C PRO A 105 25.92 -41.49 3.33
N THR A 106 25.06 -40.88 2.51
CA THR A 106 23.62 -41.08 2.57
C THR A 106 23.31 -42.57 2.38
N PHE A 107 22.89 -43.24 3.45
CA PHE A 107 22.34 -44.59 3.35
C PHE A 107 20.96 -44.49 2.67
N SER A 108 20.86 -44.99 1.43
CA SER A 108 19.56 -45.21 0.79
C SER A 108 18.77 -46.22 1.62
N PRO A 109 17.51 -45.94 1.99
CA PRO A 109 16.69 -46.91 2.70
C PRO A 109 16.36 -48.09 1.79
N THR A 110 16.76 -49.30 2.21
CA THR A 110 16.36 -50.55 1.55
C THR A 110 14.84 -50.73 1.71
N PRO A 111 14.07 -50.96 0.64
CA PRO A 111 12.63 -51.12 0.74
C PRO A 111 12.30 -52.43 1.48
N ILE A 112 11.58 -52.32 2.59
CA ILE A 112 11.04 -53.46 3.34
C ILE A 112 9.85 -54.00 2.53
N LYS A 113 9.98 -55.23 1.99
CA LYS A 113 8.85 -55.93 1.38
C LYS A 113 7.96 -56.49 2.49
N THR A 114 6.78 -55.90 2.68
CA THR A 114 5.73 -56.44 3.55
C THR A 114 5.01 -57.57 2.81
N THR A 115 5.17 -58.81 3.25
CA THR A 115 4.35 -59.93 2.77
C THR A 115 3.03 -59.93 3.51
N LEU A 116 1.95 -59.50 2.85
CA LEU A 116 0.57 -59.58 3.35
C LEU A 116 -0.04 -60.94 2.91
N PRO A 117 -0.93 -61.56 3.72
CA PRO A 117 -1.57 -62.82 3.34
C PRO A 117 -2.41 -62.66 2.08
N ASN A 118 -2.44 -63.72 1.27
CA ASN A 118 -3.16 -63.81 0.00
C ASN A 118 -4.68 -63.71 0.21
N GLN A 119 -5.20 -62.49 0.29
CA GLN A 119 -6.63 -62.17 0.26
C GLN A 119 -7.00 -61.84 -1.21
N PRO A 120 -8.11 -62.36 -1.76
CA PRO A 120 -8.52 -62.04 -3.12
C PRO A 120 -8.64 -60.52 -3.26
N ALA A 121 -8.09 -59.99 -4.36
CA ALA A 121 -7.99 -58.56 -4.59
C ALA A 121 -9.37 -57.92 -4.70
N GLU A 122 -9.90 -57.43 -3.57
CA GLU A 122 -11.09 -56.60 -3.57
C GLU A 122 -10.74 -55.26 -4.22
N THR A 123 -11.58 -54.83 -5.16
CA THR A 123 -11.41 -53.52 -5.75
C THR A 123 -11.56 -52.45 -4.66
N PRO A 124 -10.86 -51.31 -4.75
CA PRO A 124 -10.92 -50.25 -3.72
C PRO A 124 -12.36 -49.82 -3.35
N LEU A 125 -13.30 -49.94 -4.29
CA LEU A 125 -14.71 -49.65 -4.07
C LEU A 125 -15.42 -50.70 -3.19
N GLN A 126 -15.13 -51.99 -3.34
CA GLN A 126 -15.68 -53.05 -2.50
C GLN A 126 -15.21 -52.91 -1.05
N ALA A 127 -13.93 -52.61 -0.87
CA ALA A 127 -13.36 -52.33 0.45
C ALA A 127 -14.03 -51.11 1.10
N TRP A 128 -14.32 -50.06 0.33
CA TRP A 128 -15.02 -48.88 0.86
C TRP A 128 -16.47 -49.20 1.23
N TRP A 129 -17.19 -49.92 0.38
CA TRP A 129 -18.60 -50.27 0.62
C TRP A 129 -18.80 -51.11 1.89
N ALA A 130 -17.94 -52.10 2.12
CA ALA A 130 -17.98 -52.97 3.29
C ALA A 130 -17.80 -52.21 4.63
N LEU A 131 -17.08 -51.07 4.63
CA LEU A 131 -16.91 -50.25 5.83
C LEU A 131 -18.22 -49.59 6.27
N PHE A 132 -19.13 -49.29 5.34
CA PHE A 132 -20.38 -48.59 5.64
C PHE A 132 -21.58 -49.53 5.76
N PHE A 133 -21.50 -50.71 5.15
CA PHE A 133 -22.56 -51.72 5.19
C PHE A 133 -21.98 -53.11 5.45
N PRO A 134 -21.50 -53.38 6.69
CA PRO A 134 -21.29 -54.75 7.14
C PRO A 134 -22.65 -55.43 7.33
N ASP A 135 -22.79 -56.67 6.85
CA ASP A 135 -24.03 -57.47 6.94
C ASP A 135 -24.63 -57.53 8.37
#